data_AF-A0A9D0ZQ17-F1
#
_entry.id   AF-A0A9D0ZQ17-F1
#
_cell.length_a   1.000
_cell.length_b   1.000
_cell.length_c   1.000
_cell.angle_alpha   90.00
_cell.angle_beta   90.00
_cell.angle_gamma   90.00
#
_symmetry.space_group_name_H-M   'P 1'
#
loop_
_entity.id
_entity.type
_entity.pdbx_description
1 polymer ?
#
loop_
_entity_poly.entity_id
_entity_poly.type
_entity_poly.pdbx_seq_one_letter_code
_entity_poly.pdbx_strand_id
1 'polypeptide(L)'
;MKRGFTLIELLAVIVLLGVIVTIITSSVISTMNKSKASLSDTQIETIENAASRWVTLNADKIPSENGKYVDVSINDLASAGYLDASDLENPSNGKKICGYVRITYVNNDTYKNQFNYDFNEKSC
;
A
#
# COMPACT_ATOMS: atom_id res chain seq x y z
N MET A 1 21.07 5.75 57.64
CA MET A 1 19.88 6.59 57.36
C MET A 1 19.63 6.59 55.87
N LYS A 2 18.46 6.15 55.39
CA LYS A 2 18.12 6.17 53.96
C LYS A 2 17.52 7.55 53.64
N ARG A 3 18.22 8.36 52.84
CA ARG A 3 17.64 9.60 52.30
C ARG A 3 16.75 9.22 51.13
N GLY A 4 15.43 9.37 51.31
CA GLY A 4 14.45 9.24 50.23
C GLY A 4 14.43 10.50 49.38
N PHE A 5 14.07 10.34 48.09
CA PHE A 5 13.83 11.46 47.19
C PHE A 5 12.74 12.40 47.74
N THR A 6 12.88 13.69 47.46
CA THR A 6 11.88 14.70 47.83
C THR A 6 10.76 14.78 46.79
N LEU A 7 9.57 15.21 47.22
CA LEU A 7 8.41 15.35 46.32
C LEU A 7 8.66 16.37 45.19
N ILE A 8 9.43 17.42 45.47
CA ILE A 8 9.76 18.46 44.48
C ILE A 8 10.67 17.91 43.37
N GLU A 9 11.62 17.03 43.71
CA GLU A 9 12.47 16.36 42.72
C GLU A 9 11.65 15.45 41.82
N LEU A 10 10.70 14.69 42.38
CA LEU A 10 9.82 13.83 41.60
C LEU A 10 8.92 14.64 40.66
N LEU A 11 8.40 15.77 41.14
CA LEU A 11 7.55 16.66 40.35
C LEU A 11 8.31 17.28 39.18
N ALA A 12 9.54 17.73 39.42
CA ALA A 12 10.41 18.26 38.36
C ALA A 12 10.68 17.24 37.25
N VAL A 13 10.90 15.96 37.61
CA VAL A 13 11.13 14.88 36.65
C VAL A 13 9.88 14.58 35.81
N ILE A 14 8.70 14.53 36.42
CA ILE A 14 7.44 14.26 35.69
C ILE A 14 7.14 15.37 34.69
N VAL A 15 7.33 16.64 35.08
CA VAL A 15 7.16 17.79 34.17
C VAL A 15 8.12 17.69 32.98
N LEU A 16 9.39 17.37 33.24
CA LEU A 16 10.40 17.19 32.19
C LEU A 16 10.04 16.05 31.23
N LEU A 17 9.64 14.89 31.77
CA LEU A 17 9.20 13.74 30.95
C LEU A 17 7.97 14.08 30.11
N GLY A 18 7.01 14.84 30.64
CA GLY A 18 5.83 15.27 29.90
C GLY A 18 6.17 16.12 28.67
N VAL A 19 7.12 17.05 28.78
CA VAL A 19 7.58 17.88 27.65
C VAL A 19 8.31 17.06 26.59
N ILE A 20 9.11 16.07 27.00
CA ILE A 20 9.82 15.20 26.06
C ILE A 20 8.84 14.30 25.28
N VAL A 21 7.84 13.74 25.97
CA VAL A 21 6.84 12.86 25.35
C VAL A 21 6.02 13.58 24.28
N THR A 22 5.61 14.83 24.49
CA THR A 22 4.81 15.58 23.50
C THR A 22 5.55 15.80 22.19
N ILE A 23 6.86 16.11 22.23
CA ILE A 23 7.67 16.29 21.03
C ILE A 23 7.81 14.96 20.28
N ILE A 24 8.13 13.88 21.00
CA ILE A 24 8.35 12.55 20.41
C ILE A 24 7.08 12.02 19.74
N THR A 25 5.92 12.13 20.39
CA THR A 25 4.65 11.57 19.88
C THR A 25 4.29 12.09 18.49
N SER A 26 4.43 13.40 18.24
CA SER A 26 4.15 13.99 16.92
C SER A 26 5.05 13.42 15.81
N SER A 27 6.34 13.22 16.11
CA SER A 27 7.32 12.66 15.18
C SER A 27 7.03 11.19 14.89
N VAL A 28 6.66 10.40 15.91
CA VAL A 28 6.28 8.99 15.77
C VAL A 28 5.02 8.84 14.91
N ILE A 29 3.98 9.65 15.15
CA ILE A 29 2.74 9.62 14.35
C ILE A 29 3.03 9.92 12.88
N SER A 30 3.85 10.94 12.59
CA SER A 30 4.19 11.27 11.21
C SER A 30 4.96 10.16 10.49
N THR A 31 5.87 9.50 11.20
CA THR A 31 6.64 8.36 10.68
C THR A 31 5.73 7.17 10.41
N MET A 32 4.83 6.86 11.35
CA MET A 32 3.83 5.80 11.19
C MET A 32 2.94 6.04 9.97
N ASN A 33 2.46 7.27 9.75
CA ASN A 33 1.64 7.59 8.58
C ASN A 33 2.41 7.41 7.27
N LYS A 34 3.69 7.78 7.24
CA LYS A 34 4.55 7.53 6.07
C LYS A 34 4.73 6.04 5.82
N SER A 35 4.95 5.24 6.86
CA SER A 35 5.04 3.78 6.74
C SER A 35 3.73 3.17 6.22
N LYS A 36 2.57 3.65 6.68
CA LYS A 36 1.27 3.20 6.16
C LYS A 36 1.10 3.53 4.67
N ALA A 37 1.48 4.74 4.25
CA ALA A 37 1.42 5.14 2.85
C ALA A 37 2.35 4.28 1.97
N SER A 38 3.61 4.09 2.40
CA SER A 38 4.55 3.25 1.64
C SER A 38 4.09 1.79 1.51
N LEU A 39 3.45 1.25 2.55
CA LEU A 39 2.88 -0.09 2.49
C LEU A 39 1.75 -0.19 1.46
N SER A 40 0.86 0.81 1.41
CA SER A 40 -0.17 0.88 0.38
C SER A 40 0.43 0.93 -1.02
N ASP A 41 1.47 1.75 -1.24
CA ASP A 41 2.14 1.86 -2.54
C ASP A 41 2.78 0.51 -2.95
N THR A 42 3.45 -0.17 -2.02
CA THR A 42 4.03 -1.51 -2.27
C THR A 42 2.96 -2.56 -2.56
N GLN A 43 1.79 -2.49 -1.91
CA GLN A 43 0.67 -3.40 -2.20
C GLN A 43 0.13 -3.18 -3.62
N ILE A 44 -0.06 -1.92 -4.02
CA ILE A 44 -0.49 -1.57 -5.39
C ILE A 44 0.51 -2.10 -6.41
N GLU A 45 1.81 -1.84 -6.19
CA GLU A 45 2.88 -2.35 -7.05
C GLU A 45 2.87 -3.88 -7.15
N THR A 46 2.62 -4.57 -6.03
CA THR A 46 2.51 -6.04 -6.00
C THR A 46 1.33 -6.55 -6.84
N ILE A 47 0.19 -5.86 -6.76
CA ILE A 47 -1.02 -6.17 -7.54
C ILE A 47 -0.77 -5.93 -9.04
N GLU A 48 -0.16 -4.80 -9.40
CA GLU A 48 0.20 -4.47 -10.79
C GLU A 48 1.24 -5.46 -11.36
N ASN A 49 2.24 -5.85 -10.57
CA ASN A 49 3.20 -6.89 -10.93
C ASN A 49 2.54 -8.28 -11.10
N ALA A 50 1.51 -8.59 -10.32
CA ALA A 50 0.71 -9.81 -10.52
C ALA A 50 -0.07 -9.75 -11.83
N ALA A 51 -0.69 -8.61 -12.16
CA ALA A 51 -1.36 -8.41 -13.44
C ALA A 51 -0.38 -8.49 -14.62
N SER A 52 0.80 -7.89 -14.51
CA SER A 52 1.86 -7.99 -15.52
C SER A 52 2.29 -9.44 -15.78
N ARG A 53 2.43 -10.25 -14.73
CA ARG A 53 2.68 -11.70 -14.88
C ARG A 53 1.51 -12.42 -15.55
N TRP A 54 0.26 -12.10 -15.19
CA TRP A 54 -0.93 -12.66 -15.82
C TRP A 54 -0.97 -12.38 -17.34
N VAL A 55 -0.59 -11.18 -17.77
CA VAL A 55 -0.49 -10.79 -19.19
C VAL A 55 0.43 -11.70 -19.98
N THR A 56 1.58 -12.11 -19.42
CA THR A 56 2.55 -12.95 -20.14
C THR A 56 1.98 -14.30 -20.60
N LEU A 57 0.97 -14.81 -19.88
CA LEU A 57 0.32 -16.10 -20.16
C LEU A 57 -1.08 -15.95 -20.76
N ASN A 58 -1.60 -14.73 -20.87
CA ASN A 58 -2.94 -14.42 -21.38
C ASN A 58 -2.92 -13.28 -22.41
N ALA A 59 -1.82 -13.15 -23.15
CA ALA A 59 -1.62 -12.06 -24.11
C ALA A 59 -2.71 -12.04 -25.20
N ASP A 60 -3.29 -13.20 -25.52
CA ASP A 60 -4.43 -13.36 -26.45
C ASP A 60 -5.71 -12.70 -25.95
N LYS A 61 -5.86 -12.51 -24.64
CA LYS A 61 -7.04 -11.88 -24.02
C LYS A 61 -6.93 -10.36 -23.92
N ILE A 62 -5.80 -9.78 -24.35
CA ILE A 62 -5.55 -8.35 -24.25
C ILE A 62 -5.77 -7.69 -25.60
N PRO A 63 -6.51 -6.57 -25.65
CA PRO A 63 -6.66 -5.82 -26.88
C PRO A 63 -5.31 -5.38 -27.46
N SER A 64 -5.12 -5.55 -28.77
CA SER A 64 -3.94 -5.06 -29.50
C SER A 64 -4.15 -3.69 -30.14
N GLU A 65 -5.29 -3.05 -29.87
CA GLU A 65 -5.65 -1.72 -30.35
C GLU A 65 -5.27 -0.66 -29.32
N ASN A 66 -4.60 0.41 -29.75
CA ASN A 66 -4.13 1.47 -28.86
C ASN A 66 -5.28 2.08 -28.05
N GLY A 67 -5.09 2.19 -26.73
CA GLY A 67 -6.07 2.75 -25.79
C GLY A 67 -7.21 1.80 -25.41
N LYS A 68 -7.27 0.58 -25.96
CA LYS A 68 -8.19 -0.45 -25.47
C LYS A 68 -7.63 -1.11 -24.21
N TYR A 69 -8.53 -1.61 -23.38
CA TYR A 69 -8.19 -2.15 -22.07
C TYR A 69 -8.96 -3.43 -21.75
N VAL A 70 -8.42 -4.18 -20.80
CA VAL A 70 -9.10 -5.28 -20.11
C VAL A 70 -8.99 -5.07 -18.60
N ASP A 71 -10.07 -5.33 -17.89
CA ASP A 71 -10.11 -5.24 -16.43
C ASP A 71 -9.98 -6.66 -15.85
N VAL A 72 -8.97 -6.89 -15.01
CA VAL A 72 -8.72 -8.18 -14.37
C VAL A 72 -8.89 -8.02 -12.86
N SER A 73 -9.78 -8.80 -12.25
CA SER A 73 -10.07 -8.64 -10.82
C SER A 73 -8.94 -9.20 -9.95
N ILE A 74 -8.79 -8.69 -8.72
CA ILE A 74 -7.89 -9.28 -7.71
C ILE A 74 -8.21 -10.76 -7.49
N ASN A 75 -9.50 -11.13 -7.52
CA ASN A 75 -9.93 -12.50 -7.32
C ASN A 75 -9.46 -13.42 -8.45
N ASP A 76 -9.44 -12.95 -9.69
CA ASP A 76 -8.92 -13.71 -10.84
C ASP A 76 -7.41 -13.90 -10.73
N LEU A 77 -6.67 -12.85 -10.34
CA LEU A 77 -5.23 -12.92 -10.11
C LEU A 77 -4.89 -13.89 -8.96
N ALA A 78 -5.70 -13.88 -7.90
CA ALA A 78 -5.52 -14.77 -6.76
C ALA A 78 -5.85 -16.22 -7.09
N SER A 79 -7.00 -16.45 -7.75
CA SER A 79 -7.43 -17.80 -8.16
C SER A 79 -6.47 -18.43 -9.17
N ALA A 80 -5.83 -17.61 -10.00
CA ALA A 80 -4.81 -18.06 -10.95
C ALA A 80 -3.40 -18.15 -10.34
N GLY A 81 -3.23 -17.84 -9.05
CA GLY A 81 -1.98 -18.01 -8.31
C GLY A 81 -0.91 -16.94 -8.56
N TYR A 82 -1.26 -15.81 -9.19
CA TYR A 82 -0.32 -14.69 -9.39
C TYR A 82 -0.20 -13.79 -8.17
N LEU A 83 -1.16 -13.86 -7.25
CA LEU A 83 -1.29 -12.97 -6.11
C LEU A 83 -1.78 -13.77 -4.90
N ASP A 84 -1.17 -13.59 -3.74
CA ASP A 84 -1.78 -14.03 -2.50
C ASP A 84 -2.69 -12.92 -1.97
N ALA A 85 -3.99 -13.08 -2.16
CA ALA A 85 -4.98 -12.09 -1.71
C ALA A 85 -5.36 -12.25 -0.24
N SER A 86 -4.79 -13.23 0.47
CA SER A 86 -5.08 -13.50 1.89
C SER A 86 -4.56 -12.37 2.79
N ASP A 87 -3.46 -11.74 2.38
CA ASP A 87 -2.76 -10.70 3.16
C ASP A 87 -2.96 -9.27 2.61
N LEU A 88 -3.87 -9.09 1.64
CA LEU A 88 -4.16 -7.78 1.06
C LEU A 88 -5.19 -7.02 1.89
N GLU A 89 -4.68 -6.28 2.88
CA GLU A 89 -5.45 -5.38 3.72
C GLU A 89 -4.92 -3.95 3.65
N ASN A 90 -5.81 -2.97 3.68
CA ASN A 90 -5.46 -1.56 3.65
C ASN A 90 -4.80 -1.15 5.00
N PRO A 91 -3.53 -0.68 5.01
CA PRO A 91 -2.79 -0.35 6.23
C PRO A 91 -3.40 0.78 7.07
N SER A 92 -4.30 1.57 6.49
CA SER A 92 -4.95 2.70 7.16
C SER A 92 -6.16 2.28 7.98
N ASN A 93 -6.94 1.31 7.50
CA ASN A 93 -8.23 0.94 8.10
C ASN A 93 -8.41 -0.58 8.37
N GLY A 94 -7.44 -1.43 7.98
CA GLY A 94 -7.47 -2.88 8.17
C GLY A 94 -8.55 -3.59 7.35
N LYS A 95 -9.15 -2.94 6.36
CA LYS A 95 -10.14 -3.57 5.48
C LYS A 95 -9.46 -4.33 4.36
N LYS A 96 -10.06 -5.44 3.95
CA LYS A 96 -9.63 -6.18 2.76
C LYS A 96 -9.65 -5.28 1.52
N ILE A 97 -8.62 -5.40 0.69
CA ILE A 97 -8.54 -4.70 -0.59
C ILE A 97 -9.29 -5.53 -1.64
N CYS A 98 -10.31 -4.92 -2.25
CA CYS A 98 -10.99 -5.44 -3.43
C CYS A 98 -10.83 -4.47 -4.60
N GLY A 99 -10.93 -4.97 -5.83
CA GLY A 99 -10.69 -4.16 -7.00
C GLY A 99 -10.33 -4.97 -8.23
N TYR A 100 -9.86 -4.23 -9.24
CA TYR A 100 -9.37 -4.79 -10.48
C TYR A 100 -8.19 -3.95 -10.98
N VAL A 101 -7.32 -4.58 -11.74
CA VAL A 101 -6.27 -3.89 -12.50
C VAL A 101 -6.78 -3.67 -13.90
N ARG A 102 -6.79 -2.41 -14.34
CA ARG A 102 -7.03 -2.06 -15.74
C ARG A 102 -5.71 -2.15 -16.50
N ILE A 103 -5.67 -3.04 -17.48
CA ILE A 103 -4.50 -3.25 -18.35
C ILE A 103 -4.83 -2.58 -19.68
N THR A 104 -4.15 -1.47 -19.98
CA THR A 104 -4.37 -0.71 -21.23
C THR A 104 -3.20 -0.93 -22.18
N TYR A 105 -3.50 -1.27 -23.43
CA TYR A 105 -2.47 -1.35 -24.46
C TYR A 105 -2.13 0.05 -24.97
N VAL A 106 -0.84 0.39 -24.92
CA VAL A 106 -0.31 1.70 -25.32
C VAL A 106 0.67 1.51 -26.47
N ASN A 107 0.36 2.17 -27.58
CA ASN A 107 1.21 2.24 -28.76
C ASN A 107 1.21 3.68 -29.30
N ASN A 108 2.25 4.44 -28.96
CA ASN A 108 2.50 5.80 -29.44
C ASN A 108 3.99 6.01 -29.77
N ASP A 109 4.35 7.21 -30.24
CA ASP A 109 5.72 7.51 -30.66
C ASP A 109 6.78 7.32 -29.55
N THR A 110 6.38 7.46 -28.28
CA THR A 110 7.23 7.33 -27.11
C THR A 110 7.27 5.90 -26.55
N TYR A 111 6.13 5.20 -26.59
CA TYR A 111 5.93 3.87 -26.00
C TYR A 111 5.36 2.93 -27.06
N LYS A 112 6.22 2.06 -27.60
CA LYS A 112 5.81 1.04 -28.57
C LYS A 112 5.50 -0.27 -27.85
N ASN A 113 4.31 -0.81 -28.09
CA ASN A 113 3.85 -2.12 -27.63
C ASN A 113 3.97 -2.34 -26.11
N GLN A 114 3.56 -1.36 -25.31
CA GLN A 114 3.61 -1.44 -23.85
C GLN A 114 2.22 -1.60 -23.24
N PHE A 115 2.18 -2.13 -22.02
CA PHE A 115 0.97 -2.22 -21.21
C PHE A 115 1.08 -1.24 -20.05
N ASN A 116 0.04 -0.43 -19.86
CA ASN A 116 -0.14 0.36 -18.66
C ASN A 116 -1.03 -0.39 -17.68
N TYR A 117 -0.64 -0.42 -16.40
CA TYR A 117 -1.38 -1.09 -15.33
C TYR A 117 -1.90 -0.01 -14.38
N ASP A 118 -3.19 -0.07 -14.06
CA ASP A 118 -3.82 0.90 -13.17
C ASP A 118 -4.76 0.16 -12.21
N PHE A 119 -4.35 0.08 -10.94
CA PHE A 119 -5.17 -0.54 -9.92
C PHE A 119 -6.34 0.36 -9.51
N ASN A 120 -7.55 -0.17 -9.64
CA ASN A 120 -8.78 0.50 -9.23
C ASN A 120 -9.41 -0.24 -8.03
N GLU A 121 -9.34 0.39 -6.87
CA GLU A 121 -9.98 -0.12 -5.64
C GLU A 121 -11.52 -0.06 -5.79
N LYS A 122 -12.18 -1.14 -5.37
CA LYS A 122 -13.63 -1.23 -5.24
C LYS A 122 -13.99 -1.70 -3.84
N SER A 123 -15.18 -1.32 -3.37
CA SER A 123 -15.72 -1.92 -2.15
C SER A 123 -15.89 -3.42 -2.35
N CYS A 124 -15.33 -4.19 -1.41
CA CYS A 124 -15.94 -5.44 -0.99
C CYS A 124 -17.28 -5.12 -0.30
#